data_AF-A0A8J6HAE0-F1
#
_entry.id   AF-A0A8J6HAE0-F1
#
_cell.length_a   1.000
_cell.length_b   1.000
_cell.length_c   1.000
_cell.angle_alpha   90.00
_cell.angle_beta   90.00
_cell.angle_gamma   90.00
#
_symmetry.space_group_name_H-M   'P 1'
#
loop_
_entity.id
_entity.type
_entity.pdbx_description
1 polymer ?
#
loop_
_entity_poly.entity_id
_entity_poly.type
_entity_poly.pdbx_seq_one_letter_code
_entity_poly.pdbx_strand_id
1 'polypeptide(L)'
;MDNRSSPLWDGNRETPKDLRLPNTPPSRLLKEENKTNTNTTGSTTKSTNVTPQKDNNLMKSSLSVDAPEFYPSYYKTSTPVSNTTSSIQERLKRHKVAEPNSVTEPVANDFESNFIGSSDDNRLKHLIDTLTKDPGQFSDLLDIFMDTLCPYFEDIFVLSRAALLLVEQAIDHPSFRYTAARLCCYIEQYCPKFRAELHLTCQKELKNHSNKSGLLLFVAELYTQLHHENIYGNYLIDAYKHLLAIGGNENVKSICQALKLTGFSLELYNKKALDEVFSKLNEVKPTVTGTASSLINSVINLRSSQWGHDSPVNSSSNSEPENTYWSEPPHTVFYNADGSKFTSEENDFLAANMHSTEEYLTDVSDPDELCDPEPEMDEEIQAAFKDFVKLSKR
;
A
#
# COMPACT_ATOMS: atom_id res chain seq x y z
N MET A 1 -21.67 74.40 -25.15
CA MET A 1 -21.26 73.78 -26.44
C MET A 1 -21.74 72.35 -26.36
N ASP A 2 -22.86 72.05 -27.00
CA ASP A 2 -23.69 70.91 -26.64
C ASP A 2 -24.20 70.23 -27.91
N ASN A 3 -23.99 68.92 -28.05
CA ASN A 3 -25.13 68.01 -28.19
C ASN A 3 -24.78 66.53 -28.03
N ARG A 4 -25.83 65.73 -27.81
CA ARG A 4 -25.83 64.26 -27.90
C ARG A 4 -25.84 63.83 -29.37
N SER A 5 -25.44 62.59 -29.65
CA SER A 5 -26.34 61.52 -30.18
C SER A 5 -25.58 60.26 -30.60
N SER A 6 -26.05 59.09 -30.15
CA SER A 6 -25.89 57.79 -30.84
C SER A 6 -26.83 57.76 -32.08
N PRO A 7 -26.71 56.86 -33.08
CA PRO A 7 -26.69 55.40 -32.94
C PRO A 7 -25.53 54.77 -33.79
N LEU A 8 -25.51 53.57 -34.37
CA LEU A 8 -26.48 52.47 -34.56
C LEU A 8 -25.76 51.11 -34.70
N TRP A 9 -26.52 50.02 -34.78
CA TRP A 9 -26.04 48.71 -35.24
C TRP A 9 -25.95 48.64 -36.77
N ASP A 10 -24.93 47.96 -37.29
CA ASP A 10 -24.95 47.24 -38.56
C ASP A 10 -23.99 46.03 -38.44
N GLY A 11 -24.22 44.89 -39.10
CA GLY A 11 -25.28 44.66 -40.07
C GLY A 11 -25.30 43.24 -40.66
N ASN A 12 -24.92 42.20 -39.91
CA ASN A 12 -25.04 40.82 -40.41
C ASN A 12 -25.38 39.81 -39.30
N ARG A 13 -26.56 39.17 -39.42
CA ARG A 13 -26.98 38.04 -38.58
C ARG A 13 -26.82 36.75 -39.37
N GLU A 14 -26.01 35.82 -38.87
CA GLU A 14 -26.30 34.40 -39.04
C GLU A 14 -26.87 33.84 -37.72
N THR A 15 -27.66 32.77 -37.82
CA THR A 15 -28.47 32.25 -36.71
C THR A 15 -27.65 31.45 -35.71
N PRO A 16 -27.81 31.66 -34.39
CA PRO A 16 -27.34 30.70 -33.39
C PRO A 16 -28.02 29.34 -33.63
N LYS A 17 -27.23 28.26 -33.68
CA LYS A 17 -27.75 26.90 -33.77
C LYS A 17 -27.93 26.32 -32.36
N ASP A 18 -29.17 26.03 -32.03
CA ASP A 18 -29.63 25.01 -31.06
C ASP A 18 -28.75 24.77 -29.82
N LEU A 19 -29.02 25.53 -28.76
CA LEU A 19 -28.66 25.15 -27.40
C LEU A 19 -29.25 23.77 -27.07
N ARG A 20 -28.40 22.79 -26.76
CA ARG A 20 -28.84 21.44 -26.39
C ARG A 20 -29.32 21.41 -24.93
N LEU A 21 -30.58 21.04 -24.73
CA LEU A 21 -31.12 20.69 -23.43
C LEU A 21 -30.59 19.32 -22.95
N PRO A 22 -30.48 19.09 -21.62
CA PRO A 22 -29.97 17.84 -21.07
C PRO A 22 -30.99 16.69 -21.26
N ASN A 23 -30.49 15.50 -21.63
CA ASN A 23 -31.30 14.28 -21.77
C ASN A 23 -31.29 13.46 -20.49
N THR A 24 -32.47 13.12 -19.96
CA THR A 24 -32.66 12.15 -18.87
C THR A 24 -32.47 10.70 -19.33
N PRO A 25 -31.95 9.79 -18.48
CA PRO A 25 -31.67 8.40 -18.85
C PRO A 25 -32.93 7.52 -18.91
N PRO A 26 -33.00 6.53 -19.84
CA PRO A 26 -34.16 5.66 -19.98
C PRO A 26 -34.15 4.47 -19.00
N SER A 27 -35.27 4.26 -18.30
CA SER A 27 -35.48 3.12 -17.39
C SER A 27 -35.60 1.78 -18.15
N ARG A 28 -35.01 0.71 -17.59
CA ARG A 28 -34.96 -0.62 -18.21
C ARG A 28 -36.15 -1.48 -17.75
N LEU A 29 -37.12 -1.73 -18.63
CA LEU A 29 -38.24 -2.66 -18.38
C LEU A 29 -38.26 -3.85 -19.35
N LEU A 30 -38.94 -4.91 -18.91
CA LEU A 30 -39.03 -6.22 -19.55
C LEU A 30 -40.18 -6.28 -20.57
N LYS A 31 -40.00 -6.96 -21.71
CA LYS A 31 -40.95 -8.02 -22.15
C LYS A 31 -40.48 -8.92 -23.29
N GLU A 32 -41.26 -9.97 -23.54
CA GLU A 32 -41.05 -11.07 -24.49
C GLU A 32 -41.56 -10.74 -25.92
N GLU A 33 -41.15 -11.51 -26.95
CA GLU A 33 -42.07 -12.46 -27.65
C GLU A 33 -41.51 -13.17 -28.91
N ASN A 34 -42.29 -14.16 -29.35
CA ASN A 34 -42.07 -15.31 -30.24
C ASN A 34 -41.73 -15.11 -31.74
N LYS A 35 -40.84 -16.01 -32.24
CA LYS A 35 -40.90 -16.84 -33.48
C LYS A 35 -41.55 -16.34 -34.79
N THR A 36 -40.85 -16.57 -35.91
CA THR A 36 -41.32 -17.51 -36.98
C THR A 36 -40.19 -18.02 -37.90
N ASN A 37 -40.46 -18.98 -38.80
CA ASN A 37 -39.46 -19.79 -39.53
C ASN A 37 -39.28 -19.37 -41.01
N THR A 38 -38.16 -19.76 -41.66
CA THR A 38 -38.20 -20.72 -42.80
C THR A 38 -36.83 -21.34 -43.19
N ASN A 39 -36.93 -22.53 -43.78
CA ASN A 39 -35.90 -23.52 -44.15
C ASN A 39 -34.89 -23.06 -45.24
N THR A 40 -33.75 -23.70 -45.54
CA THR A 40 -33.12 -25.02 -45.20
C THR A 40 -31.58 -24.83 -45.30
N THR A 41 -30.59 -25.72 -45.06
CA THR A 41 -30.40 -27.19 -44.92
C THR A 41 -29.15 -27.45 -44.02
N GLY A 42 -28.69 -28.64 -43.65
CA GLY A 42 -29.05 -30.02 -44.04
C GLY A 42 -28.13 -31.10 -43.40
N SER A 43 -27.97 -32.23 -44.10
CA SER A 43 -27.06 -33.38 -43.87
C SER A 43 -26.38 -33.59 -42.48
N THR A 44 -27.03 -34.41 -41.65
CA THR A 44 -26.49 -35.63 -40.93
C THR A 44 -25.21 -35.56 -40.07
N THR A 45 -25.10 -36.23 -38.89
CA THR A 45 -25.78 -37.47 -38.40
C THR A 45 -25.77 -37.57 -36.84
N LYS A 46 -26.81 -38.21 -36.25
CA LYS A 46 -26.90 -38.84 -34.89
C LYS A 46 -26.66 -37.91 -33.66
N SER A 47 -27.59 -37.66 -32.71
CA SER A 47 -28.59 -38.49 -31.97
C SER A 47 -27.93 -39.48 -30.99
N THR A 48 -28.30 -39.57 -29.70
CA THR A 48 -29.67 -39.69 -29.10
C THR A 48 -29.97 -38.84 -27.83
N ASN A 49 -31.27 -38.69 -27.52
CA ASN A 49 -31.84 -37.91 -26.39
C ASN A 49 -32.15 -38.76 -25.14
N VAL A 50 -32.35 -38.11 -23.98
CA VAL A 50 -33.14 -38.62 -22.82
C VAL A 50 -33.93 -37.47 -22.17
N THR A 51 -35.22 -37.69 -21.88
CA THR A 51 -36.13 -36.87 -21.02
C THR A 51 -37.48 -37.60 -20.90
N PRO A 52 -38.38 -37.26 -19.95
CA PRO A 52 -38.17 -36.81 -18.57
C PRO A 52 -39.03 -37.62 -17.56
N GLN A 53 -38.78 -37.49 -16.26
CA GLN A 53 -39.81 -37.79 -15.25
C GLN A 53 -39.66 -36.87 -14.02
N LYS A 54 -40.79 -36.49 -13.40
CA LYS A 54 -40.83 -35.71 -12.15
C LYS A 54 -40.46 -36.59 -10.96
N ASP A 55 -39.86 -35.99 -9.93
CA ASP A 55 -40.41 -36.11 -8.58
C ASP A 55 -39.97 -34.95 -7.67
N ASN A 56 -40.76 -34.68 -6.61
CA ASN A 56 -40.45 -33.66 -5.61
C ASN A 56 -39.52 -34.25 -4.54
N ASN A 57 -38.53 -33.48 -4.05
CA ASN A 57 -37.93 -33.77 -2.74
C ASN A 57 -37.39 -32.53 -2.02
N LEU A 58 -37.73 -32.41 -0.74
CA LEU A 58 -37.09 -31.49 0.19
C LEU A 58 -35.65 -31.97 0.43
N MET A 59 -34.66 -31.11 0.19
CA MET A 59 -33.29 -31.38 0.65
C MET A 59 -33.19 -31.16 2.16
N LYS A 60 -33.53 -32.20 2.93
CA LYS A 60 -33.10 -32.32 4.32
C LYS A 60 -31.59 -32.50 4.35
N SER A 61 -30.89 -31.66 5.10
CA SER A 61 -29.45 -31.82 5.34
C SER A 61 -29.15 -33.17 5.97
N SER A 62 -28.15 -33.88 5.45
CA SER A 62 -27.67 -35.17 5.98
C SER A 62 -26.39 -35.02 6.80
N LEU A 63 -26.13 -33.83 7.35
CA LEU A 63 -25.01 -33.58 8.25
C LEU A 63 -25.37 -34.05 9.66
N SER A 64 -24.63 -35.05 10.16
CA SER A 64 -24.70 -35.46 11.56
C SER A 64 -23.97 -34.45 12.44
N VAL A 65 -24.49 -34.19 13.64
CA VAL A 65 -23.79 -33.42 14.69
C VAL A 65 -22.62 -34.23 15.24
N ASP A 66 -22.76 -35.55 15.34
CA ASP A 66 -21.74 -36.48 15.84
C ASP A 66 -20.74 -36.93 14.74
N ALA A 67 -20.32 -36.01 13.87
CA ALA A 67 -19.30 -36.29 12.87
C ALA A 67 -17.90 -36.31 13.52
N PRO A 68 -17.07 -37.36 13.35
CA PRO A 68 -15.74 -37.41 13.94
C PRO A 68 -14.82 -36.35 13.32
N GLU A 69 -14.10 -35.64 14.18
CA GLU A 69 -13.15 -34.59 13.77
C GLU A 69 -12.07 -35.10 12.82
N PHE A 70 -11.78 -34.32 11.78
CA PHE A 70 -10.76 -34.66 10.78
C PHE A 70 -9.36 -34.21 11.26
N TYR A 71 -8.54 -35.18 11.68
CA TYR A 71 -7.14 -34.96 12.04
C TYR A 71 -6.19 -35.21 10.85
N PRO A 72 -5.44 -34.20 10.36
CA PRO A 72 -4.46 -34.39 9.29
C PRO A 72 -3.31 -35.32 9.70
N SER A 73 -2.89 -36.19 8.77
CA SER A 73 -1.99 -37.36 8.98
C SER A 73 -0.56 -37.06 9.48
N TYR A 74 -0.24 -35.80 9.80
CA TYR A 74 1.07 -35.39 10.34
C TYR A 74 1.06 -35.18 11.87
N TYR A 75 -0.11 -35.16 12.52
CA TYR A 75 -0.19 -35.11 13.99
C TYR A 75 0.09 -36.47 14.63
N LYS A 76 1.33 -36.66 15.11
CA LYS A 76 1.67 -37.77 16.01
C LYS A 76 1.33 -37.41 17.45
N THR A 77 0.20 -37.91 17.94
CA THR A 77 -0.15 -37.84 19.37
C THR A 77 0.84 -38.64 20.21
N SER A 78 1.39 -38.03 21.27
CA SER A 78 2.16 -38.72 22.31
C SER A 78 1.29 -38.90 23.57
N THR A 79 1.32 -40.10 24.14
CA THR A 79 0.58 -40.48 25.36
C THR A 79 1.48 -41.35 26.25
N PRO A 80 1.17 -41.55 27.54
CA PRO A 80 1.37 -40.54 28.56
C PRO A 80 2.34 -41.03 29.66
N VAL A 81 3.05 -40.11 30.35
CA VAL A 81 4.01 -40.50 31.41
C VAL A 81 3.72 -39.79 32.73
N SER A 82 3.17 -40.58 33.66
CA SER A 82 3.36 -40.59 35.12
C SER A 82 3.63 -39.29 35.88
N ASN A 83 2.68 -38.92 36.73
CA ASN A 83 2.87 -37.96 37.83
C ASN A 83 4.13 -38.25 38.65
N THR A 84 5.05 -37.29 38.74
CA THR A 84 6.15 -37.31 39.71
C THR A 84 6.25 -35.94 40.38
N THR A 85 5.90 -35.87 41.67
CA THR A 85 5.93 -34.63 42.47
C THR A 85 7.36 -34.22 42.82
N SER A 86 7.95 -33.33 42.03
CA SER A 86 9.27 -32.74 42.35
C SER A 86 9.15 -31.68 43.45
N SER A 87 10.06 -31.73 44.44
CA SER A 87 10.01 -30.86 45.61
C SER A 87 10.40 -29.41 45.27
N ILE A 88 9.67 -28.44 45.81
CA ILE A 88 9.98 -27.00 45.70
C ILE A 88 11.41 -26.70 46.19
N GLN A 89 11.90 -27.46 47.17
CA GLN A 89 13.25 -27.33 47.73
C GLN A 89 14.37 -27.60 46.71
N GLU A 90 14.09 -28.40 45.67
CA GLU A 90 15.07 -28.76 44.63
C GLU A 90 15.17 -27.68 43.54
N ARG A 91 14.11 -26.88 43.33
CA ARG A 91 14.15 -25.68 42.48
C ARG A 91 14.97 -24.54 43.10
N LEU A 92 14.85 -24.32 44.42
CA LEU A 92 15.64 -23.27 45.11
C LEU A 92 17.15 -23.55 45.09
N LYS A 93 17.58 -24.81 45.15
CA LYS A 93 19.01 -25.16 45.17
C LYS A 93 19.78 -24.80 43.88
N ARG A 94 19.10 -24.61 42.75
CA ARG A 94 19.74 -24.18 41.49
C ARG A 94 20.01 -22.67 41.40
N HIS A 95 19.47 -21.86 42.31
CA HIS A 95 19.55 -20.40 42.28
C HIS A 95 20.47 -19.81 43.36
N LYS A 96 21.50 -20.54 43.82
CA LYS A 96 22.38 -20.05 44.90
C LYS A 96 23.86 -20.48 44.82
N VAL A 97 24.39 -20.74 43.62
CA VAL A 97 25.83 -20.93 43.38
C VAL A 97 26.24 -20.30 42.04
N ALA A 98 26.60 -19.01 42.08
CA ALA A 98 27.36 -18.27 41.08
C ALA A 98 27.94 -17.00 41.77
N GLU A 99 28.92 -16.35 41.16
CA GLU A 99 29.77 -15.25 41.69
C GLU A 99 30.92 -15.65 42.66
N PRO A 100 32.09 -14.96 42.65
CA PRO A 100 32.53 -13.88 41.74
C PRO A 100 33.93 -14.08 41.07
N ASN A 101 34.32 -13.09 40.26
CA ASN A 101 35.69 -12.68 39.86
C ASN A 101 36.45 -13.45 38.74
N SER A 102 36.47 -12.83 37.55
CA SER A 102 37.72 -12.49 36.83
C SER A 102 37.55 -11.12 36.14
N VAL A 103 38.64 -10.45 35.73
CA VAL A 103 38.69 -8.98 35.59
C VAL A 103 38.80 -8.49 34.14
N THR A 104 38.23 -7.31 33.87
CA THR A 104 38.34 -6.43 32.68
C THR A 104 37.75 -6.89 31.34
N GLU A 105 36.68 -6.20 30.93
CA GLU A 105 36.49 -5.43 29.68
C GLU A 105 35.39 -4.37 29.99
N PRO A 106 35.26 -3.24 29.26
CA PRO A 106 34.29 -2.18 29.61
C PRO A 106 32.84 -2.58 29.31
N VAL A 107 31.96 -2.46 30.30
CA VAL A 107 30.53 -2.86 30.18
C VAL A 107 29.73 -1.82 29.40
N ALA A 108 29.22 -2.21 28.23
CA ALA A 108 28.26 -1.43 27.44
C ALA A 108 26.79 -1.93 27.56
N ASN A 109 26.55 -3.03 28.31
CA ASN A 109 25.36 -3.87 28.12
C ASN A 109 24.18 -3.58 29.09
N ASP A 110 24.35 -2.70 30.08
CA ASP A 110 23.33 -2.44 31.11
C ASP A 110 22.12 -1.63 30.59
N PHE A 111 22.25 -0.89 29.48
CA PHE A 111 21.13 -0.09 28.93
C PHE A 111 20.28 -0.86 27.91
N GLU A 112 20.90 -1.55 26.95
CA GLU A 112 20.19 -2.32 25.92
C GLU A 112 19.25 -3.38 26.52
N SER A 113 19.65 -3.99 27.65
CA SER A 113 18.86 -4.98 28.38
C SER A 113 17.63 -4.43 29.11
N ASN A 114 17.56 -3.12 29.37
CA ASN A 114 16.40 -2.49 30.02
C ASN A 114 15.27 -2.16 29.04
N PHE A 115 15.56 -1.92 27.76
CA PHE A 115 14.54 -1.70 26.75
C PHE A 115 14.01 -2.99 26.13
N ILE A 116 14.87 -3.97 25.84
CA ILE A 116 14.44 -5.23 25.20
C ILE A 116 13.57 -6.04 26.18
N GLY A 117 12.33 -6.31 25.80
CA GLY A 117 11.32 -6.95 26.65
C GLY A 117 10.57 -5.99 27.58
N SER A 118 10.85 -4.69 27.55
CA SER A 118 10.11 -3.66 28.30
C SER A 118 8.65 -3.54 27.84
N SER A 119 7.85 -2.75 28.56
CA SER A 119 6.49 -2.41 28.10
C SER A 119 6.49 -1.75 26.72
N ASP A 120 7.53 -0.99 26.38
CA ASP A 120 7.57 -0.18 25.16
C ASP A 120 8.18 -0.91 23.96
N ASP A 121 9.19 -1.78 24.13
CA ASP A 121 9.61 -2.74 23.09
C ASP A 121 8.46 -3.71 22.72
N ASN A 122 7.61 -4.08 23.69
CA ASN A 122 6.40 -4.85 23.41
C ASN A 122 5.28 -4.00 22.77
N ARG A 123 5.12 -2.72 23.16
CA ARG A 123 4.17 -1.77 22.54
C ARG A 123 4.53 -1.53 21.07
N LEU A 124 5.80 -1.24 20.75
CA LEU A 124 6.28 -1.09 19.37
C LEU A 124 6.01 -2.35 18.54
N LYS A 125 6.36 -3.55 19.05
CA LYS A 125 6.07 -4.82 18.35
C LYS A 125 4.58 -5.01 18.06
N HIS A 126 3.70 -4.69 19.01
CA HIS A 126 2.26 -4.83 18.82
C HIS A 126 1.71 -3.83 17.79
N LEU A 127 2.20 -2.59 17.78
CA LEU A 127 1.87 -1.59 16.76
C LEU A 127 2.36 -2.04 15.37
N ILE A 128 3.59 -2.55 15.28
CA ILE A 128 4.18 -3.11 14.05
C ILE A 128 3.37 -4.31 13.52
N ASP A 129 2.99 -5.25 14.39
CA ASP A 129 2.15 -6.41 14.05
C ASP A 129 0.73 -5.99 13.62
N THR A 130 0.17 -4.95 14.24
CA THR A 130 -1.14 -4.38 13.86
C THR A 130 -1.05 -3.73 12.49
N LEU A 131 -0.07 -2.85 12.25
CA LEU A 131 0.19 -2.19 10.97
C LEU A 131 0.63 -3.15 9.85
N THR A 132 1.10 -4.35 10.19
CA THR A 132 1.38 -5.44 9.23
C THR A 132 0.10 -6.10 8.71
N LYS A 133 -0.97 -6.11 9.53
CA LYS A 133 -2.27 -6.73 9.26
C LYS A 133 -3.27 -5.74 8.68
N ASP A 134 -3.33 -4.54 9.24
CA ASP A 134 -4.16 -3.42 8.80
C ASP A 134 -3.29 -2.17 8.58
N PRO A 135 -2.76 -1.95 7.37
CA PRO A 135 -2.02 -0.74 7.03
C PRO A 135 -2.94 0.49 6.85
N GLY A 136 -4.27 0.33 6.90
CA GLY A 136 -5.23 1.44 6.89
C GLY A 136 -5.18 2.23 8.20
N GLN A 137 -4.91 1.56 9.33
CA GLN A 137 -4.72 2.15 10.65
C GLN A 137 -3.40 2.94 10.81
N PHE A 138 -2.69 3.28 9.72
CA PHE A 138 -1.43 4.02 9.79
C PHE A 138 -1.55 5.35 10.51
N SER A 139 -2.52 6.19 10.13
CA SER A 139 -2.68 7.53 10.72
C SER A 139 -3.03 7.45 12.21
N ASP A 140 -3.98 6.57 12.56
CA ASP A 140 -4.51 6.42 13.92
C ASP A 140 -3.47 5.86 14.91
N LEU A 141 -2.49 5.10 14.41
CA LEU A 141 -1.44 4.48 15.21
C LEU A 141 -0.09 5.20 15.13
N LEU A 142 0.09 6.17 14.22
CA LEU A 142 1.36 6.88 14.03
C LEU A 142 1.77 7.66 15.28
N ASP A 143 0.85 8.45 15.83
CA ASP A 143 1.11 9.25 17.03
C ASP A 143 1.41 8.35 18.23
N ILE A 144 0.67 7.25 18.40
CA ILE A 144 0.90 6.26 19.46
C ILE A 144 2.28 5.59 19.32
N PHE A 145 2.70 5.28 18.09
CA PHE A 145 4.03 4.75 17.80
C PHE A 145 5.12 5.77 18.14
N MET A 146 4.93 7.03 17.78
CA MET A 146 5.89 8.10 18.02
C MET A 146 5.98 8.46 19.51
N ASP A 147 4.87 8.54 20.24
CA ASP A 147 4.84 8.67 21.71
C ASP A 147 5.51 7.47 22.42
N THR A 148 5.63 6.33 21.75
CA THR A 148 6.40 5.17 22.27
C THR A 148 7.91 5.37 22.08
N LEU A 149 8.35 6.00 20.99
CA LEU A 149 9.77 6.10 20.61
C LEU A 149 10.43 7.43 20.99
N CYS A 150 9.69 8.54 21.02
CA CYS A 150 10.18 9.89 21.35
C CYS A 150 10.97 9.99 22.67
N PRO A 151 10.57 9.31 23.77
CA PRO A 151 11.34 9.32 25.02
C PRO A 151 12.77 8.77 24.88
N TYR A 152 13.06 8.03 23.81
CA TYR A 152 14.30 7.32 23.57
C TYR A 152 15.15 7.88 22.42
N PHE A 153 14.81 9.06 21.88
CA PHE A 153 15.58 9.68 20.77
C PHE A 153 17.04 10.04 21.14
N GLU A 154 17.40 10.08 22.42
CA GLU A 154 18.79 10.21 22.87
C GLU A 154 19.53 8.87 23.03
N ASP A 155 18.81 7.73 23.11
CA ASP A 155 19.40 6.40 23.34
C ASP A 155 19.66 5.66 22.01
N ILE A 156 20.93 5.58 21.64
CA ILE A 156 21.38 4.94 20.40
C ILE A 156 21.03 3.44 20.37
N PHE A 157 21.06 2.73 21.51
CA PHE A 157 20.74 1.31 21.56
C PHE A 157 19.26 1.06 21.27
N VAL A 158 18.38 1.91 21.82
CA VAL A 158 16.93 1.84 21.56
C VAL A 158 16.61 2.18 20.10
N LEU A 159 17.27 3.20 19.54
CA LEU A 159 17.11 3.55 18.12
C LEU A 159 17.61 2.45 17.18
N SER A 160 18.76 1.83 17.48
CA SER A 160 19.28 0.68 16.72
C SER A 160 18.34 -0.53 16.81
N ARG A 161 17.80 -0.79 18.01
CA ARG A 161 16.77 -1.82 18.25
C ARG A 161 15.47 -1.57 17.48
N ALA A 162 15.00 -0.32 17.43
CA ALA A 162 13.80 0.06 16.68
C ALA A 162 14.02 -0.02 15.16
N ALA A 163 15.18 0.41 14.66
CA ALA A 163 15.56 0.28 13.26
C ALA A 163 15.63 -1.21 12.84
N LEU A 164 16.22 -2.06 13.68
CA LEU A 164 16.27 -3.50 13.46
C LEU A 164 14.87 -4.13 13.40
N LEU A 165 13.97 -3.82 14.34
CA LEU A 165 12.60 -4.33 14.34
C LEU A 165 11.82 -3.96 13.06
N LEU A 166 11.96 -2.73 12.57
CA LEU A 166 11.32 -2.27 11.34
C LEU A 166 11.92 -2.96 10.10
N VAL A 167 13.25 -3.12 10.05
CA VAL A 167 13.96 -3.80 8.96
C VAL A 167 13.60 -5.29 8.92
N GLU A 168 13.67 -6.02 10.04
CA GLU A 168 13.32 -7.44 10.14
C GLU A 168 11.88 -7.70 9.67
N GLN A 169 10.91 -6.96 10.23
CA GLN A 169 9.50 -7.12 9.86
C GLN A 169 9.26 -6.80 8.37
N ALA A 170 9.91 -5.77 7.82
CA ALA A 170 9.75 -5.42 6.41
C ALA A 170 10.38 -6.47 5.47
N ILE A 171 11.49 -7.10 5.84
CA ILE A 171 12.08 -8.19 5.05
C ILE A 171 11.08 -9.36 4.93
N ASP A 172 10.50 -9.78 6.06
CA ASP A 172 9.68 -10.99 6.12
C ASP A 172 8.20 -10.78 5.73
N HIS A 173 7.64 -9.59 5.94
CA HIS A 173 6.24 -9.26 5.62
C HIS A 173 6.13 -8.26 4.46
N PRO A 174 5.84 -8.71 3.22
CA PRO A 174 5.68 -7.84 2.06
C PRO A 174 4.59 -6.76 2.21
N SER A 175 3.52 -7.03 2.99
CA SER A 175 2.45 -6.06 3.28
C SER A 175 2.94 -4.88 4.12
N PHE A 176 3.96 -5.09 4.97
CA PHE A 176 4.46 -4.06 5.87
C PHE A 176 5.55 -3.19 5.24
N ARG A 177 6.20 -3.58 4.14
CA ARG A 177 7.36 -2.86 3.56
C ARG A 177 7.13 -1.38 3.31
N TYR A 178 6.02 -1.07 2.63
CA TYR A 178 5.61 0.30 2.35
C TYR A 178 5.35 1.09 3.65
N THR A 179 4.63 0.48 4.59
CA THR A 179 4.31 1.06 5.91
C THR A 179 5.57 1.29 6.77
N ALA A 180 6.53 0.35 6.75
CA ALA A 180 7.81 0.44 7.44
C ALA A 180 8.68 1.58 6.88
N ALA A 181 8.69 1.76 5.56
CA ALA A 181 9.39 2.87 4.93
C ALA A 181 8.74 4.22 5.28
N ARG A 182 7.40 4.28 5.35
CA ARG A 182 6.66 5.48 5.83
C ARG A 182 6.98 5.80 7.30
N LEU A 183 7.02 4.78 8.17
CA LEU A 183 7.48 4.95 9.55
C LEU A 183 8.92 5.47 9.59
N CYS A 184 9.85 4.89 8.82
CA CYS A 184 11.24 5.36 8.78
C CYS A 184 11.36 6.82 8.32
N CYS A 185 10.65 7.17 7.24
CA CYS A 185 10.56 8.54 6.71
C CYS A 185 10.01 9.53 7.75
N TYR A 186 9.00 9.14 8.53
CA TYR A 186 8.46 9.98 9.60
C TYR A 186 9.42 10.11 10.78
N ILE A 187 10.00 9.00 11.27
CA ILE A 187 10.91 8.99 12.42
C ILE A 187 12.16 9.84 12.14
N GLU A 188 12.75 9.78 10.94
CA GLU A 188 13.99 10.53 10.66
C GLU A 188 13.82 12.06 10.66
N GLN A 189 12.61 12.56 10.38
CA GLN A 189 12.28 13.99 10.43
C GLN A 189 12.41 14.56 11.85
N TYR A 190 12.08 13.76 12.87
CA TYR A 190 12.20 14.13 14.28
C TYR A 190 13.50 13.62 14.93
N CYS A 191 14.11 12.55 14.40
CA CYS A 191 15.29 11.91 14.95
C CYS A 191 16.37 11.59 13.89
N PRO A 192 17.24 12.55 13.53
CA PRO A 192 18.35 12.32 12.60
C PRO A 192 19.38 11.26 13.06
N LYS A 193 19.36 10.87 14.34
CA LYS A 193 20.15 9.75 14.90
C LYS A 193 19.59 8.39 14.45
N PHE A 194 18.27 8.21 14.47
CA PHE A 194 17.61 6.98 14.00
C PHE A 194 18.03 6.64 12.57
N ARG A 195 18.13 7.66 11.70
CA ARG A 195 18.61 7.49 10.33
C ARG A 195 20.01 6.88 10.23
N ALA A 196 20.94 7.25 11.11
CA ALA A 196 22.29 6.68 11.11
C ALA A 196 22.24 5.18 11.43
N GLU A 197 21.43 4.80 12.42
CA GLU A 197 21.19 3.39 12.78
C GLU A 197 20.44 2.62 11.69
N LEU A 198 19.47 3.24 11.01
CA LEU A 198 18.76 2.64 9.87
C LEU A 198 19.73 2.35 8.71
N HIS A 199 20.59 3.31 8.33
CA HIS A 199 21.62 3.09 7.31
C HIS A 199 22.60 1.96 7.70
N LEU A 200 23.04 1.92 8.97
CA LEU A 200 23.94 0.90 9.49
C LEU A 200 23.29 -0.49 9.48
N THR A 201 22.03 -0.58 9.90
CA THR A 201 21.22 -1.81 9.93
C THR A 201 20.99 -2.34 8.52
N CYS A 202 20.55 -1.51 7.56
CA CYS A 202 20.40 -1.92 6.17
C CYS A 202 21.73 -2.42 5.57
N GLN A 203 22.86 -1.76 5.88
CA GLN A 203 24.18 -2.18 5.36
C GLN A 203 24.68 -3.49 6.00
N LYS A 204 24.35 -3.74 7.27
CA LYS A 204 24.64 -4.99 7.99
C LYS A 204 23.86 -6.15 7.39
N GLU A 205 22.56 -5.98 7.17
CA GLU A 205 21.72 -7.04 6.62
C GLU A 205 21.95 -7.30 5.12
N LEU A 206 22.40 -6.31 4.34
CA LEU A 206 22.81 -6.54 2.93
C LEU A 206 23.94 -7.57 2.82
N LYS A 207 24.83 -7.59 3.83
CA LYS A 207 25.95 -8.53 3.94
C LYS A 207 25.47 -9.87 4.48
N ASN A 208 24.77 -9.85 5.62
CA ASN A 208 24.50 -11.03 6.45
C ASN A 208 23.24 -11.82 6.07
N HIS A 209 22.18 -11.16 5.58
CA HIS A 209 20.86 -11.78 5.54
C HIS A 209 20.72 -12.84 4.44
N SER A 210 19.95 -13.90 4.72
CA SER A 210 19.68 -14.98 3.76
C SER A 210 18.63 -14.56 2.72
N ASN A 211 17.53 -13.96 3.17
CA ASN A 211 16.49 -13.41 2.30
C ASN A 211 16.90 -12.01 1.78
N LYS A 212 17.86 -11.99 0.85
CA LYS A 212 18.35 -10.74 0.21
C LYS A 212 17.32 -10.12 -0.74
N SER A 213 16.37 -10.90 -1.23
CA SER A 213 15.30 -10.44 -2.12
C SER A 213 14.21 -9.65 -1.38
N GLY A 214 13.85 -10.05 -0.16
CA GLY A 214 12.96 -9.25 0.71
C GLY A 214 13.60 -7.93 1.12
N LEU A 215 14.88 -7.97 1.51
CA LEU A 215 15.65 -6.77 1.86
C LEU A 215 15.85 -5.82 0.66
N LEU A 216 16.14 -6.34 -0.54
CA LEU A 216 16.23 -5.52 -1.75
C LEU A 216 14.94 -4.70 -1.97
N LEU A 217 13.78 -5.34 -1.82
CA LEU A 217 12.49 -4.70 -2.02
C LEU A 217 12.19 -3.69 -0.92
N PHE A 218 12.60 -3.92 0.33
CA PHE A 218 12.48 -2.90 1.37
C PHE A 218 13.42 -1.71 1.16
N VAL A 219 14.67 -1.95 0.74
CA VAL A 219 15.61 -0.87 0.37
C VAL A 219 15.12 -0.07 -0.84
N ALA A 220 14.33 -0.68 -1.73
CA ALA A 220 13.66 0.04 -2.82
C ALA A 220 12.54 0.96 -2.32
N GLU A 221 11.73 0.54 -1.35
CA GLU A 221 10.74 1.40 -0.67
C GLU A 221 11.39 2.52 0.15
N LEU A 222 12.55 2.27 0.78
CA LEU A 222 13.32 3.33 1.45
C LEU A 222 13.86 4.35 0.43
N TYR A 223 14.37 3.91 -0.72
CA TYR A 223 14.87 4.79 -1.77
C TYR A 223 13.79 5.66 -2.43
N THR A 224 12.52 5.22 -2.45
CA THR A 224 11.41 6.04 -2.99
C THR A 224 10.80 7.00 -1.95
N GLN A 225 11.09 6.83 -0.67
CA GLN A 225 10.45 7.58 0.43
C GLN A 225 11.41 8.43 1.28
N LEU A 226 12.72 8.16 1.24
CA LEU A 226 13.75 8.93 1.94
C LEU A 226 14.67 9.60 0.90
N HIS A 227 14.93 10.91 1.04
CA HIS A 227 15.70 11.74 0.10
C HIS A 227 17.23 11.53 0.19
N HIS A 228 17.65 10.26 0.14
CA HIS A 228 19.01 9.78 0.35
C HIS A 228 19.44 8.85 -0.78
N GLU A 229 19.22 9.31 -2.01
CA GLU A 229 19.40 8.59 -3.27
C GLU A 229 20.84 8.10 -3.43
N ASN A 230 21.82 8.91 -3.01
CA ASN A 230 23.24 8.55 -3.02
C ASN A 230 23.59 7.38 -2.08
N ILE A 231 22.83 7.14 -1.01
CA ILE A 231 23.11 6.06 -0.05
C ILE A 231 22.34 4.81 -0.47
N TYR A 232 21.01 4.89 -0.50
CA TYR A 232 20.17 3.75 -0.84
C TYR A 232 20.31 3.32 -2.32
N GLY A 233 20.60 4.25 -3.24
CA GLY A 233 20.86 3.92 -4.65
C GLY A 233 22.12 3.09 -4.84
N ASN A 234 23.19 3.38 -4.09
CA ASN A 234 24.39 2.52 -4.06
C ASN A 234 24.07 1.15 -3.46
N TYR A 235 23.28 1.07 -2.38
CA TYR A 235 22.85 -0.21 -1.80
C TYR A 235 21.99 -1.04 -2.78
N LEU A 236 21.10 -0.41 -3.54
CA LEU A 236 20.32 -1.06 -4.62
C LEU A 236 21.24 -1.60 -5.72
N ILE A 237 22.16 -0.78 -6.22
CA ILE A 237 23.12 -1.16 -7.27
C ILE A 237 23.98 -2.36 -6.84
N ASP A 238 24.51 -2.36 -5.61
CA ASP A 238 25.31 -3.47 -5.09
C ASP A 238 24.47 -4.73 -4.86
N ALA A 239 23.25 -4.59 -4.32
CA ALA A 239 22.32 -5.70 -4.17
C ALA A 239 21.90 -6.31 -5.52
N TYR A 240 21.64 -5.49 -6.56
CA TYR A 240 21.40 -5.96 -7.92
C TYR A 240 22.60 -6.73 -8.47
N LYS A 241 23.82 -6.17 -8.35
CA LYS A 241 25.05 -6.82 -8.85
C LYS A 241 25.32 -8.16 -8.13
N HIS A 242 25.02 -8.25 -6.83
CA HIS A 242 25.15 -9.48 -6.05
C HIS A 242 24.08 -10.53 -6.41
N LEU A 243 22.81 -10.12 -6.49
CA LEU A 243 21.70 -11.03 -6.83
C LEU A 243 21.77 -11.53 -8.28
N LEU A 244 22.25 -10.73 -9.23
CA LEU A 244 22.55 -11.17 -10.60
C LEU A 244 23.70 -12.18 -10.65
N ALA A 245 24.70 -12.06 -9.78
CA ALA A 245 25.82 -13.02 -9.70
C ALA A 245 25.41 -14.37 -9.08
N ILE A 246 24.41 -14.39 -8.21
CA ILE A 246 23.76 -15.62 -7.72
C ILE A 246 22.81 -16.19 -8.79
N GLY A 247 22.12 -15.33 -9.52
CA GLY A 247 21.13 -15.70 -10.53
C GLY A 247 19.84 -16.28 -9.94
N GLY A 248 19.06 -16.97 -10.78
CA GLY A 248 17.81 -17.62 -10.39
C GLY A 248 16.55 -16.74 -10.58
N ASN A 249 15.43 -17.40 -10.90
CA ASN A 249 14.17 -16.73 -11.28
C ASN A 249 13.65 -15.75 -10.22
N GLU A 250 13.64 -16.11 -8.94
CA GLU A 250 13.06 -15.26 -7.88
C GLU A 250 13.90 -14.02 -7.58
N ASN A 251 15.23 -14.14 -7.67
CA ASN A 251 16.15 -13.01 -7.54
C ASN A 251 15.94 -12.03 -8.71
N VAL A 252 15.83 -12.55 -9.94
CA VAL A 252 15.55 -11.74 -11.14
C VAL A 252 14.18 -11.07 -11.09
N LYS A 253 13.12 -11.74 -10.59
CA LYS A 253 11.81 -11.10 -10.34
C LYS A 253 11.96 -9.92 -9.37
N SER A 254 12.66 -10.13 -8.26
CA SER A 254 12.85 -9.13 -7.20
C SER A 254 13.65 -7.92 -7.69
N ILE A 255 14.72 -8.15 -8.48
CA ILE A 255 15.46 -7.10 -9.20
C ILE A 255 14.52 -6.34 -10.13
N CYS A 256 13.73 -7.01 -10.95
CA CYS A 256 12.81 -6.37 -11.89
C CYS A 256 11.69 -5.58 -11.17
N GLN A 257 11.23 -6.03 -10.01
CA GLN A 257 10.24 -5.32 -9.19
C GLN A 257 10.85 -4.04 -8.58
N ALA A 258 12.02 -4.15 -7.93
CA ALA A 258 12.73 -3.00 -7.40
C ALA A 258 13.11 -1.98 -8.49
N LEU A 259 13.52 -2.44 -9.67
CA LEU A 259 13.80 -1.56 -10.82
C LEU A 259 12.54 -0.84 -11.33
N LYS A 260 11.34 -1.39 -11.21
CA LYS A 260 10.10 -0.68 -11.55
C LYS A 260 9.76 0.45 -10.58
N LEU A 261 10.16 0.32 -9.31
CA LEU A 261 9.93 1.34 -8.29
C LEU A 261 10.99 2.46 -8.34
N THR A 262 12.23 2.12 -8.70
CA THR A 262 13.41 2.99 -8.50
C THR A 262 14.13 3.41 -9.78
N GLY A 263 13.80 2.78 -10.91
CA GLY A 263 14.59 2.84 -12.14
C GLY A 263 14.74 4.22 -12.77
N PHE A 264 13.70 5.06 -12.70
CA PHE A 264 13.77 6.44 -13.21
C PHE A 264 14.77 7.29 -12.42
N SER A 265 14.67 7.34 -11.09
CA SER A 265 15.61 8.11 -10.26
C SER A 265 17.04 7.54 -10.31
N LEU A 266 17.19 6.21 -10.42
CA LEU A 266 18.50 5.58 -10.65
C LEU A 266 19.10 5.94 -12.03
N GLU A 267 18.27 6.20 -13.05
CA GLU A 267 18.70 6.70 -14.36
C GLU A 267 19.29 8.13 -14.26
N LEU A 268 18.80 8.94 -13.32
CA LEU A 268 19.28 10.30 -13.06
C LEU A 268 20.60 10.26 -12.27
N TYR A 269 20.60 9.60 -11.10
CA TYR A 269 21.72 9.67 -10.14
C TYR A 269 22.82 8.62 -10.37
N ASN A 270 22.49 7.43 -10.87
CA ASN A 270 23.40 6.28 -10.92
C ASN A 270 23.55 5.66 -12.33
N LYS A 271 23.18 6.39 -13.39
CA LYS A 271 23.10 5.94 -14.81
C LYS A 271 24.11 4.87 -15.22
N LYS A 272 25.41 5.16 -15.10
CA LYS A 272 26.50 4.26 -15.50
C LYS A 272 26.47 2.92 -14.77
N ALA A 273 26.14 2.91 -13.48
CA ALA A 273 26.03 1.68 -12.70
C ALA A 273 24.73 0.92 -13.03
N LEU A 274 23.66 1.63 -13.40
CA LEU A 274 22.43 1.05 -13.92
C LEU A 274 22.66 0.39 -15.30
N ASP A 275 23.48 0.98 -16.18
CA ASP A 275 23.89 0.37 -17.45
C ASP A 275 24.61 -0.99 -17.26
N GLU A 276 25.51 -1.09 -16.28
CA GLU A 276 26.16 -2.36 -15.92
C GLU A 276 25.16 -3.43 -15.43
N VAL A 277 24.13 -3.01 -14.69
CA VAL A 277 23.03 -3.89 -14.23
C VAL A 277 22.18 -4.35 -15.41
N PHE A 278 21.81 -3.46 -16.33
CA PHE A 278 21.02 -3.81 -17.52
C PHE A 278 21.79 -4.67 -18.54
N SER A 279 23.11 -4.51 -18.65
CA SER A 279 23.95 -5.40 -19.45
C SER A 279 23.89 -6.83 -18.92
N LYS A 280 24.15 -7.01 -17.61
CA LYS A 280 24.04 -8.31 -16.93
C LYS A 280 22.63 -8.89 -16.95
N LEU A 281 21.59 -8.07 -16.87
CA LEU A 281 20.20 -8.51 -16.97
C LEU A 281 19.91 -9.13 -18.36
N ASN A 282 20.53 -8.61 -19.43
CA ASN A 282 20.45 -9.22 -20.77
C ASN A 282 21.30 -10.50 -20.91
N GLU A 283 22.45 -10.60 -20.24
CA GLU A 283 23.26 -11.84 -20.17
C GLU A 283 22.52 -12.97 -19.42
N VAL A 284 21.76 -12.63 -18.38
CA VAL A 284 20.96 -13.57 -17.58
C VAL A 284 19.62 -13.91 -18.26
N LYS A 285 19.09 -13.05 -19.13
CA LYS A 285 17.83 -13.24 -19.88
C LYS A 285 17.59 -14.64 -20.49
N PRO A 286 18.57 -15.31 -21.15
CA PRO A 286 18.37 -16.67 -21.69
C PRO A 286 18.38 -17.79 -20.63
N THR A 287 18.83 -17.54 -19.39
CA THR A 287 18.87 -18.56 -18.32
C THR A 287 17.61 -18.59 -17.47
N VAL A 288 16.82 -17.50 -17.48
CA VAL A 288 15.56 -17.39 -16.73
C VAL A 288 14.32 -17.73 -17.57
N THR A 289 13.29 -18.24 -16.90
CA THR A 289 12.11 -18.83 -17.55
C THR A 289 10.80 -18.21 -17.06
N GLY A 290 9.75 -18.33 -17.88
CA GLY A 290 8.40 -17.90 -17.53
C GLY A 290 8.31 -16.41 -17.14
N THR A 291 7.71 -16.14 -15.97
CA THR A 291 7.44 -14.77 -15.49
C THR A 291 8.70 -13.95 -15.24
N ALA A 292 9.84 -14.55 -14.89
CA ALA A 292 11.10 -13.83 -14.74
C ALA A 292 11.59 -13.25 -16.07
N SER A 293 11.53 -14.03 -17.15
CA SER A 293 11.89 -13.55 -18.51
C SER A 293 10.90 -12.48 -19.02
N SER A 294 9.61 -12.63 -18.72
CA SER A 294 8.60 -11.60 -19.03
C SER A 294 8.88 -10.27 -18.30
N LEU A 295 9.27 -10.32 -17.02
CA LEU A 295 9.63 -9.13 -16.25
C LEU A 295 10.90 -8.44 -16.77
N ILE A 296 11.93 -9.19 -17.19
CA ILE A 296 13.11 -8.62 -17.87
C ILE A 296 12.68 -7.81 -19.10
N ASN A 297 11.85 -8.39 -19.98
CA ASN A 297 11.35 -7.67 -21.16
C ASN A 297 10.54 -6.44 -20.77
N SER A 298 9.68 -6.53 -19.75
CA SER A 298 8.91 -5.39 -19.25
C SER A 298 9.79 -4.25 -18.72
N VAL A 299 10.89 -4.56 -18.02
CA VAL A 299 11.81 -3.56 -17.45
C VAL A 299 12.73 -2.94 -18.51
N ILE A 300 13.17 -3.73 -19.51
CA ILE A 300 13.88 -3.21 -20.68
C ILE A 300 12.98 -2.26 -21.48
N ASN A 301 11.73 -2.65 -21.73
CA ASN A 301 10.77 -1.82 -22.49
C ASN A 301 10.40 -0.54 -21.73
N LEU A 302 10.30 -0.58 -20.39
CA LEU A 302 10.14 0.62 -19.57
C LEU A 302 11.35 1.55 -19.75
N ARG A 303 12.59 1.05 -19.56
CA ARG A 303 13.80 1.87 -19.71
C ARG A 303 13.93 2.49 -21.11
N SER A 304 13.61 1.76 -22.17
CA SER A 304 13.62 2.28 -23.55
C SER A 304 12.49 3.31 -23.82
N SER A 305 11.45 3.31 -22.99
CA SER A 305 10.32 4.26 -23.04
C SER A 305 10.45 5.34 -21.95
N GLN A 306 11.68 5.69 -21.57
CA GLN A 306 12.00 6.68 -20.54
C GLN A 306 11.25 6.46 -19.21
N TRP A 307 11.09 5.19 -18.83
CA TRP A 307 10.33 4.71 -17.66
C TRP A 307 8.83 5.05 -17.64
N GLY A 308 8.28 5.55 -18.75
CA GLY A 308 6.89 6.02 -18.85
C GLY A 308 6.73 7.53 -18.67
N HIS A 309 7.83 8.28 -18.52
CA HIS A 309 7.82 9.74 -18.53
C HIS A 309 7.98 10.25 -19.96
N ASP A 310 7.05 11.07 -20.44
CA ASP A 310 7.23 11.80 -21.69
C ASP A 310 8.47 12.70 -21.61
N SER A 311 9.29 12.69 -22.66
CA SER A 311 10.55 13.43 -22.67
C SER A 311 10.28 14.94 -22.72
N PRO A 312 10.75 15.74 -21.73
CA PRO A 312 10.69 17.19 -21.85
C PRO A 312 11.60 17.62 -23.00
N VAL A 313 11.01 18.16 -24.06
CA VAL A 313 11.75 18.64 -25.23
C VAL A 313 12.52 19.91 -24.86
N ASN A 314 13.86 19.81 -24.80
CA ASN A 314 14.83 20.91 -24.79
C ASN A 314 14.41 22.20 -24.03
N SER A 315 14.18 22.10 -22.73
CA SER A 315 14.27 23.28 -21.85
C SER A 315 15.73 23.51 -21.44
N SER A 316 16.41 24.42 -22.15
CA SER A 316 17.83 24.75 -21.91
C SER A 316 18.01 25.72 -20.73
N SER A 317 17.59 25.32 -19.54
CA SER A 317 17.73 26.08 -18.29
C SER A 317 18.56 25.31 -17.27
N ASN A 318 19.73 25.85 -16.91
CA ASN A 318 20.46 25.39 -15.73
C ASN A 318 19.74 25.86 -14.47
N SER A 319 18.90 25.00 -13.92
CA SER A 319 18.33 25.11 -12.57
C SER A 319 18.51 23.75 -11.87
N GLU A 320 18.91 23.77 -10.61
CA GLU A 320 18.97 22.55 -9.78
C GLU A 320 17.55 22.00 -9.55
N PRO A 321 17.38 20.72 -9.20
CA PRO A 321 16.05 20.13 -8.97
C PRO A 321 15.38 20.70 -7.72
N GLU A 322 14.64 21.80 -7.89
CA GLU A 322 13.94 22.49 -6.81
C GLU A 322 12.64 21.76 -6.42
N ASN A 323 12.74 20.98 -5.34
CA ASN A 323 11.71 20.80 -4.30
C ASN A 323 10.22 20.89 -4.72
N THR A 324 9.64 19.81 -5.25
CA THR A 324 8.18 19.67 -5.45
C THR A 324 7.63 18.35 -4.89
N TYR A 325 7.55 18.25 -3.55
CA TYR A 325 6.67 17.28 -2.87
C TYR A 325 5.38 17.91 -2.31
N TRP A 326 5.31 19.24 -2.26
CA TRP A 326 4.15 20.02 -1.80
C TRP A 326 3.80 21.20 -2.72
N SER A 327 4.03 21.07 -4.01
CA SER A 327 3.57 22.05 -5.02
C SER A 327 3.26 21.32 -6.32
N GLU A 328 2.03 21.55 -6.82
CA GLU A 328 1.38 21.04 -8.04
C GLU A 328 1.49 19.53 -8.35
N PRO A 329 0.36 18.80 -8.40
CA PRO A 329 0.34 17.43 -8.94
C PRO A 329 0.79 17.42 -10.42
N PRO A 330 1.78 16.60 -10.82
CA PRO A 330 2.30 16.61 -12.18
C PRO A 330 1.24 16.14 -13.18
N HIS A 331 0.69 17.10 -13.94
CA HIS A 331 -0.34 16.94 -14.98
C HIS A 331 -1.39 15.86 -14.68
N THR A 332 -2.27 16.11 -13.69
CA THR A 332 -3.51 15.36 -13.56
C THR A 332 -4.34 15.52 -14.84
N VAL A 333 -4.41 14.47 -15.65
CA VAL A 333 -5.24 14.44 -16.86
C VAL A 333 -6.69 14.23 -16.44
N PHE A 334 -7.43 15.32 -16.31
CA PHE A 334 -8.87 15.27 -16.08
C PHE A 334 -9.59 14.74 -17.33
N TYR A 335 -10.75 14.11 -17.10
CA TYR A 335 -11.65 13.61 -18.13
C TYR A 335 -13.06 14.18 -17.92
N ASN A 336 -13.70 14.56 -19.02
CA ASN A 336 -15.11 14.95 -19.07
C ASN A 336 -16.02 13.74 -18.77
N ALA A 337 -17.30 14.01 -18.46
CA ALA A 337 -18.31 12.98 -18.18
C ALA A 337 -18.61 12.04 -19.38
N ASP A 338 -18.17 12.38 -20.59
CA ASP A 338 -18.23 11.53 -21.79
C ASP A 338 -16.97 10.67 -22.01
N GLY A 339 -15.95 10.80 -21.15
CA GLY A 339 -14.67 10.13 -21.27
C GLY A 339 -13.67 10.79 -22.23
N SER A 340 -13.96 11.97 -22.77
CA SER A 340 -12.96 12.79 -23.47
C SER A 340 -11.97 13.40 -22.47
N LYS A 341 -10.71 13.63 -22.88
CA LYS A 341 -9.75 14.39 -22.08
C LYS A 341 -10.12 15.87 -22.12
N PHE A 342 -10.03 16.56 -20.99
CA PHE A 342 -10.11 18.03 -20.99
C PHE A 342 -8.99 18.64 -21.84
N THR A 343 -9.32 19.71 -22.56
CA THR A 343 -8.37 20.52 -23.34
C THR A 343 -7.53 21.42 -22.43
N SER A 344 -6.48 22.05 -22.97
CA SER A 344 -5.68 23.02 -22.19
C SER A 344 -6.56 24.16 -21.69
N GLU A 345 -7.36 24.77 -22.56
CA GLU A 345 -8.22 25.92 -22.25
C GLU A 345 -9.24 25.60 -21.15
N GLU A 346 -9.79 24.39 -21.12
CA GLU A 346 -10.69 23.96 -20.03
C GLU A 346 -9.94 23.67 -18.72
N ASN A 347 -8.74 23.08 -18.77
CA ASN A 347 -7.90 22.89 -17.58
C ASN A 347 -7.45 24.25 -16.99
N ASP A 348 -7.05 25.19 -17.85
CA ASP A 348 -6.66 26.56 -17.48
C ASP A 348 -7.87 27.29 -16.86
N PHE A 349 -9.08 27.11 -17.41
CA PHE A 349 -10.32 27.62 -16.84
C PHE A 349 -10.63 26.99 -15.46
N LEU A 350 -10.46 25.68 -15.29
CA LEU A 350 -10.66 25.01 -14.00
C LEU A 350 -9.66 25.50 -12.94
N ALA A 351 -8.38 25.60 -13.29
CA ALA A 351 -7.33 26.12 -12.40
C ALA A 351 -7.60 27.58 -11.97
N ALA A 352 -7.99 28.44 -12.93
CA ALA A 352 -8.32 29.84 -12.65
C ALA A 352 -9.55 30.00 -11.72
N ASN A 353 -10.52 29.08 -11.77
CA ASN A 353 -11.73 29.15 -10.97
C ASN A 353 -11.69 28.34 -9.66
N MET A 354 -10.75 27.41 -9.47
CA MET A 354 -10.63 26.64 -8.22
C MET A 354 -10.57 27.53 -6.98
N HIS A 355 -9.72 28.56 -7.02
CA HIS A 355 -9.56 29.54 -5.93
C HIS A 355 -10.76 30.49 -5.75
N SER A 356 -11.64 30.61 -6.75
CA SER A 356 -12.87 31.43 -6.62
C SER A 356 -13.89 30.82 -5.64
N THR A 357 -13.66 29.58 -5.16
CA THR A 357 -14.53 28.91 -4.19
C THR A 357 -14.29 29.39 -2.75
N GLU A 358 -13.12 29.99 -2.44
CA GLU A 358 -12.79 30.44 -1.07
C GLU A 358 -13.67 31.62 -0.62
N GLU A 359 -14.18 32.44 -1.54
CA GLU A 359 -15.14 33.52 -1.21
C GLU A 359 -16.48 32.95 -0.70
N TYR A 360 -16.86 31.73 -1.10
CA TYR A 360 -18.06 31.04 -0.61
C TYR A 360 -17.88 30.38 0.77
N LEU A 361 -16.66 30.33 1.31
CA LEU A 361 -16.35 29.81 2.65
C LEU A 361 -16.26 30.89 3.73
N THR A 362 -16.67 32.12 3.41
CA THR A 362 -16.67 33.26 4.36
C THR A 362 -18.04 33.90 4.62
N ASP A 363 -19.12 33.32 4.08
CA ASP A 363 -20.46 33.57 4.62
C ASP A 363 -20.61 32.80 5.95
N VAL A 364 -20.95 33.50 7.02
CA VAL A 364 -21.06 32.93 8.39
C VAL A 364 -22.50 32.44 8.64
N SER A 365 -23.10 31.87 7.59
CA SER A 365 -24.49 31.40 7.54
C SER A 365 -24.46 29.87 7.39
N ASP A 366 -24.79 29.17 8.47
CA ASP A 366 -24.64 27.72 8.60
C ASP A 366 -25.54 26.95 7.59
N PRO A 367 -24.96 26.18 6.64
CA PRO A 367 -25.75 25.44 5.66
C PRO A 367 -26.49 24.23 6.26
N ASP A 368 -26.17 23.79 7.47
CA ASP A 368 -26.86 22.67 8.13
C ASP A 368 -28.27 23.08 8.65
N GLU A 369 -28.59 24.38 8.72
CA GLU A 369 -29.93 24.87 9.09
C GLU A 369 -31.01 24.59 8.01
N LEU A 370 -30.65 23.97 6.88
CA LEU A 370 -31.59 23.44 5.88
C LEU A 370 -32.02 21.98 6.10
N CYS A 371 -31.61 21.36 7.21
CA CYS A 371 -32.20 20.10 7.64
C CYS A 371 -33.62 20.35 8.21
N ASP A 372 -34.65 20.19 7.37
CA ASP A 372 -36.07 20.23 7.75
C ASP A 372 -36.27 19.40 9.04
N PRO A 373 -36.87 19.95 10.11
CA PRO A 373 -37.03 19.22 11.36
C PRO A 373 -38.06 18.10 11.18
N GLU A 374 -37.58 16.87 10.98
CA GLU A 374 -38.45 15.69 10.81
C GLU A 374 -39.47 15.61 11.97
N PRO A 375 -40.78 15.55 11.67
CA PRO A 375 -41.80 15.68 12.68
C PRO A 375 -41.87 14.43 13.57
N GLU A 376 -41.69 14.68 14.87
CA GLU A 376 -42.12 13.86 16.01
C GLU A 376 -41.65 12.38 16.06
N MET A 377 -40.82 12.07 17.06
CA MET A 377 -40.51 10.71 17.47
C MET A 377 -41.78 9.99 17.98
N ASP A 378 -42.43 9.22 17.10
CA ASP A 378 -43.68 8.49 17.33
C ASP A 378 -43.78 7.83 18.72
N GLU A 379 -44.98 7.88 19.32
CA GLU A 379 -45.24 7.27 20.63
C GLU A 379 -44.91 5.76 20.66
N GLU A 380 -45.07 5.05 19.53
CA GLU A 380 -44.71 3.64 19.37
C GLU A 380 -43.19 3.41 19.50
N ILE A 381 -42.37 4.26 18.86
CA ILE A 381 -40.90 4.20 18.95
C ILE A 381 -40.46 4.50 20.38
N GLN A 382 -41.07 5.50 21.03
CA GLN A 382 -40.80 5.81 22.43
C GLN A 382 -41.18 4.66 23.37
N ALA A 383 -42.27 3.94 23.11
CA ALA A 383 -42.69 2.78 23.89
C ALA A 383 -41.70 1.61 23.73
N ALA A 384 -41.32 1.29 22.48
CA ALA A 384 -40.36 0.24 22.17
C ALA A 384 -39.00 0.47 22.85
N PHE A 385 -38.48 1.70 22.83
CA PHE A 385 -37.24 2.05 23.53
C PHE A 385 -37.36 1.90 25.06
N LYS A 386 -38.49 2.35 25.65
CA LYS A 386 -38.73 2.24 27.10
C LYS A 386 -38.81 0.79 27.56
N ASP A 387 -39.28 -0.15 26.73
CA ASP A 387 -39.31 -1.58 27.05
C ASP A 387 -37.98 -2.28 26.79
N PHE A 388 -37.22 -1.91 25.74
CA PHE A 388 -35.84 -2.37 25.54
C PHE A 388 -34.95 -2.05 26.77
N VAL A 389 -35.02 -0.81 27.28
CA VAL A 389 -34.27 -0.38 28.48
C VAL A 389 -34.71 -1.13 29.76
N LYS A 390 -35.95 -1.64 29.83
CA LYS A 390 -36.40 -2.50 30.94
C LYS A 390 -35.87 -3.93 30.81
N LEU A 391 -35.85 -4.50 29.60
CA LEU A 391 -35.24 -5.82 29.37
C LEU A 391 -33.73 -5.80 29.67
N SER A 392 -33.04 -4.70 29.36
CA SER A 392 -31.62 -4.48 29.67
C SER A 392 -31.29 -4.44 31.17
N LYS A 393 -32.27 -4.49 32.08
CA LYS A 393 -32.10 -4.35 33.54
C LYS A 393 -32.75 -5.50 34.32
N ARG A 394 -32.75 -6.71 33.77
CA ARG A 394 -33.42 -7.88 34.35
C ARG A 394 -32.56 -9.14 34.34
#